data_AF-A0A655D1E6-F1
#
_entry.id   AF-A0A655D1E6-F1
#
_cell.length_a   1.000
_cell.length_b   1.000
_cell.length_c   1.000
_cell.angle_alpha   90.00
_cell.angle_beta   90.00
_cell.angle_gamma   90.00
#
_symmetry.space_group_name_H-M   'P 1'
#
loop_
_entity.id
_entity.type
_entity.pdbx_description
1 polymer ?
#
loop_
_entity_poly.entity_id
_entity_poly.type
_entity_poly.pdbx_seq_one_letter_code
_entity_poly.pdbx_strand_id
1 'polypeptide(L)'
;MTVNIARPIIGIVPGATGTVTVDAQRMIDGVDDYTVTPTSYVVGIAAEPLSGQFDDDGAVSASVAITVARSVPSGYYPIYVTTSAGDSARTLIVLVVVAEAVE
;
A
#
# COMPACT_ATOMS: atom_id res chain seq x y z
N MET A 1 -2.31 15.16 -7.66
CA MET A 1 -2.98 14.49 -6.52
C MET A 1 -2.16 14.68 -5.25
N THR A 2 -2.80 14.56 -4.10
CA THR A 2 -2.14 14.27 -2.82
C THR A 2 -2.43 12.83 -2.42
N VAL A 3 -1.53 12.22 -1.65
CA VAL A 3 -1.63 10.83 -1.19
C VAL A 3 -1.12 10.74 0.23
N ASN A 4 -1.78 9.94 1.06
CA ASN A 4 -1.45 9.72 2.46
C ASN A 4 -1.60 8.24 2.83
N ILE A 5 -0.73 7.77 3.73
CA ILE A 5 -0.88 6.50 4.45
C ILE A 5 -0.70 6.83 5.92
N ALA A 6 -1.80 6.96 6.67
CA ALA A 6 -1.76 7.45 8.05
C ALA A 6 -0.96 6.54 9.01
N ARG A 7 -0.94 5.23 8.73
CA ARG A 7 -0.20 4.22 9.50
C ARG A 7 0.79 3.50 8.58
N PRO A 8 1.94 4.11 8.25
CA PRO A 8 2.89 3.55 7.29
C PRO A 8 3.80 2.48 7.90
N ILE A 9 3.52 2.01 9.12
CA ILE A 9 4.22 0.92 9.78
C ILE A 9 3.18 -0.13 10.16
N ILE A 10 3.36 -1.37 9.72
CA ILE A 10 2.42 -2.47 9.96
C ILE A 10 3.17 -3.71 10.45
N GLY A 11 2.70 -4.30 11.55
CA GLY A 11 3.16 -5.60 12.02
C GLY A 11 2.43 -6.73 11.31
N ILE A 12 3.16 -7.67 10.72
CA ILE A 12 2.59 -8.85 10.05
C ILE A 12 3.41 -10.08 10.45
N VAL A 13 2.77 -11.05 11.12
CA VAL A 13 3.42 -12.31 11.47
C VAL A 13 3.67 -13.16 10.22
N PRO A 14 4.72 -14.02 10.18
CA PRO A 14 4.95 -14.90 9.04
C PRO A 14 3.75 -15.78 8.70
N GLY A 15 3.35 -15.80 7.43
CA GLY A 15 2.19 -16.55 6.93
C GLY A 15 0.86 -15.81 7.03
N ALA A 16 0.86 -14.53 7.41
CA ALA A 16 -0.35 -13.71 7.51
C ALA A 16 -0.41 -12.59 6.46
N THR A 17 -1.57 -11.94 6.42
CA THR A 17 -1.83 -10.75 5.60
C THR A 17 -2.19 -9.58 6.51
N GLY A 18 -1.59 -8.43 6.27
CA GLY A 18 -1.95 -7.15 6.87
C GLY A 18 -2.43 -6.17 5.81
N THR A 19 -3.20 -5.16 6.21
CA THR A 19 -3.75 -4.17 5.28
C THR A 19 -3.33 -2.77 5.69
N VAL A 20 -2.89 -1.97 4.71
CA VAL A 20 -2.71 -0.52 4.86
C VAL A 20 -3.71 0.21 3.98
N THR A 21 -4.17 1.38 4.45
CA THR A 21 -5.06 2.24 3.68
C THR A 21 -4.27 3.37 3.04
N VAL A 22 -4.48 3.56 1.75
CA VAL A 22 -3.98 4.67 0.96
C VAL A 22 -5.14 5.63 0.73
N ASP A 23 -5.04 6.83 1.27
CA ASP A 23 -5.97 7.92 0.99
C ASP A 23 -5.40 8.78 -0.12
N ALA A 24 -6.18 9.07 -1.15
CA ALA A 24 -5.77 9.93 -2.25
C ALA A 24 -6.84 10.98 -2.57
N GLN A 25 -6.40 12.16 -2.97
CA GLN A 25 -7.26 13.25 -3.41
C GLN A 25 -6.80 13.75 -4.78
N ARG A 26 -7.70 13.75 -5.76
CA ARG A 26 -7.43 14.39 -7.05
C ARG A 26 -7.31 15.90 -6.86
N MET A 27 -6.39 16.51 -7.60
CA MET A 27 -6.16 17.97 -7.56
C MET A 27 -6.56 18.67 -8.85
N ILE A 28 -6.95 17.89 -9.86
CA ILE A 28 -7.37 18.37 -11.17
C ILE A 28 -8.64 17.59 -11.56
N ASP A 29 -9.57 18.29 -12.19
CA ASP A 29 -10.79 17.69 -12.71
C ASP A 29 -10.49 16.87 -13.99
N GLY A 30 -11.39 15.95 -14.34
CA GLY A 30 -11.26 15.11 -15.54
C GLY A 30 -10.26 13.96 -15.42
N VAL A 31 -9.73 13.72 -14.22
CA VAL A 31 -8.99 12.51 -13.87
C VAL A 31 -9.82 11.72 -12.87
N ASP A 32 -10.43 10.64 -13.37
CA ASP A 32 -11.36 9.83 -12.58
C ASP A 32 -10.72 8.54 -12.12
N ASP A 33 -9.86 7.92 -12.92
CA ASP A 33 -9.22 6.65 -12.58
C ASP A 33 -7.94 6.84 -11.75
N TYR A 34 -7.68 5.88 -10.86
CA TYR A 34 -6.41 5.74 -10.16
C TYR A 34 -5.91 4.29 -10.19
N THR A 35 -4.61 4.13 -9.98
CA THR A 35 -3.96 2.85 -9.73
C THR A 35 -3.03 2.98 -8.52
N VAL A 36 -3.05 1.98 -7.65
CA VAL A 36 -2.09 1.79 -6.56
C VAL A 36 -1.26 0.56 -6.88
N THR A 37 0.04 0.73 -7.01
CA THR A 37 1.01 -0.32 -7.32
C THR A 37 1.98 -0.48 -6.15
N PRO A 38 1.77 -1.48 -5.28
CA PRO A 38 2.75 -1.89 -4.29
C PRO A 38 3.94 -2.58 -4.95
N THR A 39 5.14 -2.40 -4.41
CA THR A 39 6.35 -3.08 -4.86
C THR A 39 7.21 -3.45 -3.67
N SER A 40 7.50 -4.75 -3.56
CA SER A 40 8.47 -5.32 -2.63
C SER A 40 9.61 -5.93 -3.43
N TYR A 41 10.84 -5.76 -2.94
CA TYR A 41 12.03 -6.44 -3.50
C TYR A 41 12.41 -7.68 -2.68
N VAL A 42 11.59 -8.04 -1.69
CA VAL A 42 11.83 -9.18 -0.80
C VAL A 42 10.98 -10.35 -1.28
N VAL A 43 11.64 -11.47 -1.61
CA VAL A 43 10.94 -12.71 -1.95
C VAL A 43 10.08 -13.14 -0.76
N GLY A 44 8.79 -13.40 -1.01
CA GLY A 44 7.83 -13.81 0.00
C GLY A 44 7.06 -12.66 0.67
N ILE A 45 7.32 -11.40 0.33
CA ILE A 45 6.45 -10.26 0.70
C ILE A 45 5.80 -9.75 -0.58
N ALA A 46 4.48 -9.84 -0.67
CA ALA A 46 3.72 -9.51 -1.87
C ALA A 46 2.49 -8.66 -1.55
N ALA A 47 2.11 -7.81 -2.50
CA ALA A 47 0.86 -7.07 -2.48
C ALA A 47 0.45 -6.82 -3.94
N GLU A 48 -0.79 -7.12 -4.27
CA GLU A 48 -1.29 -6.98 -5.64
C GLU A 48 -1.61 -5.51 -5.96
N PRO A 49 -1.34 -5.05 -7.20
CA PRO A 49 -1.85 -3.77 -7.66
C PRO A 49 -3.38 -3.73 -7.64
N LEU A 50 -3.93 -2.55 -7.41
CA LEU A 50 -5.36 -2.29 -7.50
C LEU A 50 -5.62 -1.00 -8.28
N SER A 51 -6.79 -0.92 -8.88
CA SER A 51 -7.25 0.27 -9.60
C SER A 51 -8.71 0.55 -9.26
N GLY A 52 -9.14 1.78 -9.46
CA GLY A 52 -10.52 2.20 -9.25
C GLY A 52 -10.77 3.60 -9.76
N GLN A 53 -11.89 4.17 -9.35
CA GLN A 53 -12.25 5.55 -9.65
C GLN A 53 -12.32 6.36 -8.36
N PHE A 54 -11.97 7.65 -8.43
CA PHE A 54 -12.26 8.60 -7.35
C PHE A 54 -13.77 8.75 -7.18
N ASP A 55 -14.20 9.01 -5.94
CA ASP A 55 -15.58 9.37 -5.64
C ASP A 55 -15.91 10.76 -6.21
N ASP A 56 -17.19 11.16 -6.15
CA ASP A 56 -17.67 12.43 -6.72
C ASP A 56 -16.95 13.66 -6.13
N ASP A 57 -16.52 13.58 -4.88
CA ASP A 57 -15.73 14.62 -4.18
C ASP A 57 -14.24 14.59 -4.55
N GLY A 58 -13.83 13.65 -5.40
CA GLY A 58 -12.46 13.46 -5.86
C GLY A 58 -11.54 12.75 -4.87
N ALA A 59 -12.08 12.18 -3.80
CA ALA A 59 -11.33 11.41 -2.81
C ALA A 59 -11.45 9.90 -3.05
N VAL A 60 -10.53 9.13 -2.49
CA VAL A 60 -10.66 7.68 -2.38
C VAL A 60 -9.83 7.15 -1.21
N SER A 61 -10.30 6.07 -0.60
CA SER A 61 -9.54 5.24 0.34
C SER A 61 -9.38 3.82 -0.21
N ALA A 62 -8.17 3.48 -0.64
CA ALA A 62 -7.84 2.17 -1.20
C ALA A 62 -7.14 1.27 -0.17
N SER A 63 -7.56 0.01 -0.07
CA SER A 63 -6.98 -0.96 0.85
C SER A 63 -5.94 -1.84 0.15
N VAL A 64 -4.67 -1.71 0.54
CA VAL A 64 -3.57 -2.54 0.02
C VAL A 64 -3.34 -3.70 0.98
N ALA A 65 -3.62 -4.92 0.52
CA ALA A 65 -3.35 -6.15 1.25
C ALA A 65 -1.90 -6.61 1.01
N ILE A 66 -1.14 -6.73 2.08
CA ILE A 66 0.26 -7.16 2.10
C ILE A 66 0.33 -8.54 2.72
N THR A 67 0.79 -9.52 1.96
CA THR A 67 0.98 -10.90 2.42
C THR A 67 2.45 -11.15 2.70
N VAL A 68 2.73 -11.75 3.84
CA VAL A 68 4.06 -12.20 4.26
C VAL A 68 4.07 -13.72 4.30
N ALA A 69 4.90 -14.36 3.48
CA ALA A 69 5.06 -15.80 3.48
C ALA A 69 5.70 -16.28 4.80
N ARG A 70 5.38 -17.52 5.21
CA ARG A 70 5.90 -18.11 6.46
C ARG A 70 7.43 -18.20 6.51
N SER A 71 8.10 -18.23 5.35
CA SER A 71 9.55 -18.31 5.25
C SER A 71 10.28 -16.98 5.46
N VAL A 72 9.55 -15.86 5.51
CA VAL A 72 10.16 -14.53 5.69
C VAL A 72 10.63 -14.42 7.15
N PRO A 73 11.93 -14.16 7.40
CA PRO A 73 12.42 -14.05 8.76
C PRO A 73 11.92 -12.77 9.44
N SER A 74 12.07 -12.71 10.77
CA SER A 74 11.77 -11.48 11.50
C SER A 74 12.67 -10.33 11.03
N GLY A 75 12.11 -9.14 10.85
CA GLY A 75 12.83 -8.00 10.32
C GLY A 75 11.94 -6.83 9.93
N TYR A 76 12.55 -5.83 9.30
CA TYR A 76 11.90 -4.62 8.83
C TYR A 76 12.07 -4.52 7.32
N TYR A 77 10.96 -4.57 6.59
CA TYR A 77 10.97 -4.67 5.14
C TYR A 77 10.17 -3.52 4.51
N PRO A 78 10.80 -2.68 3.69
CA PRO A 78 10.08 -1.60 3.01
C PRO A 78 9.28 -2.15 1.83
N ILE A 79 8.05 -1.66 1.69
CA ILE A 79 7.23 -1.75 0.48
C ILE A 79 7.04 -0.34 -0.06
N TYR A 80 7.28 -0.16 -1.36
CA TYR A 80 7.03 1.09 -2.07
C TYR A 80 5.61 1.05 -2.63
N VAL A 81 4.77 1.99 -2.22
CA VAL A 81 3.38 2.10 -2.67
C VAL A 81 3.27 3.31 -3.58
N THR A 82 3.21 3.05 -4.88
CA THR A 82 3.08 4.11 -5.90
C THR A 82 1.62 4.27 -6.28
N THR A 83 1.05 5.45 -6.09
CA THR A 83 -0.30 5.81 -6.54
C THR A 83 -0.20 6.73 -7.74
N SER A 84 -0.91 6.40 -8.81
CA SER A 84 -0.94 7.14 -10.08
C SER A 84 -2.36 7.48 -10.50
N ALA A 85 -2.55 8.65 -11.10
CA ALA A 85 -3.81 9.10 -11.70
C ALA A 85 -3.48 10.18 -12.75
N GLY A 86 -3.90 9.97 -13.99
CA GLY A 86 -3.42 10.74 -15.14
C GLY A 86 -1.88 10.77 -15.17
N ASP A 87 -1.31 11.96 -15.38
CA ASP A 87 0.16 12.17 -15.39
C ASP A 87 0.76 12.38 -14.00
N SER A 88 -0.04 12.29 -12.93
CA SER A 88 0.46 12.41 -11.54
C SER A 88 0.83 11.05 -10.97
N ALA A 89 2.00 10.96 -10.32
CA ALA A 89 2.38 9.83 -9.49
C ALA A 89 2.98 10.28 -8.15
N ARG A 90 2.72 9.51 -7.09
CA ARG A 90 3.26 9.69 -5.75
C ARG A 90 3.64 8.34 -5.17
N THR A 91 4.85 8.23 -4.64
CA THR A 91 5.32 7.02 -3.96
C THR A 91 5.49 7.29 -2.48
N LEU A 92 4.85 6.47 -1.66
CA LEU A 92 5.05 6.42 -0.21
C LEU A 92 5.71 5.09 0.16
N ILE A 93 6.31 5.04 1.34
CA ILE A 93 6.97 3.82 1.85
C ILE A 93 6.16 3.31 3.03
N VAL A 94 5.85 2.02 3.00
CA VAL A 94 5.28 1.27 4.12
C VAL A 94 6.35 0.37 4.68
N LEU A 95 6.58 0.41 5.99
CA LEU A 95 7.48 -0.48 6.70
C LEU A 95 6.69 -1.68 7.25
N VAL A 96 6.94 -2.86 6.70
CA VAL A 96 6.42 -4.12 7.24
C VAL A 96 7.38 -4.61 8.31
N VAL A 97 6.87 -4.70 9.54
CA VAL A 97 7.56 -5.32 10.67
C VAL A 97 7.12 -6.78 10.72
N VAL A 98 8.02 -7.68 10.35
CA VAL A 98 7.80 -9.12 10.51
C VAL A 98 8.38 -9.54 11.85
N ALA A 99 7.54 -10.07 12.71
CA ALA A 99 7.93 -10.63 14.00
C ALA A 99 6.97 -11.76 14.34
N GLU A 100 7.46 -12.76 15.07
CA GLU A 100 6.59 -13.79 15.65
C GLU A 100 5.62 -13.17 16.67
N ALA A 101 4.45 -13.78 16.84
CA ALA A 101 3.59 -13.43 17.96
C ALA A 101 4.31 -13.80 19.26
N VAL A 102 4.32 -12.88 20.23
CA VAL A 102 4.76 -13.20 21.60
C VAL A 102 3.59 -13.95 22.25
N GLU A 103 3.82 -15.22 22.60
CA GLU A 103 2.88 -16.06 23.37
C GLU A 103 2.83 -15.64 24.85
#